data_AF-A0A350YZ64-F1
#
_entry.id   AF-A0A350YZ64-F1
#
_cell.length_a   1.000
_cell.length_b   1.000
_cell.length_c   1.000
_cell.angle_alpha   90.00
_cell.angle_beta   90.00
_cell.angle_gamma   90.00
#
_symmetry.space_group_name_H-M   'P 1'
#
loop_
_entity.id
_entity.type
_entity.pdbx_description
1 polymer ?
#
loop_
_entity_poly.entity_id
_entity_poly.type
_entity_poly.pdbx_seq_one_letter_code
_entity_poly.pdbx_strand_id
1 'polypeptide(L)'
;VSDEVFSQPGFDIHPWFAVSVLAGEEKATKNDPEGSAIYSPGMRDQLRKVALNGGNILVSGSYVATDFMTASDTLARNFAAEVLKYRWTSGHATRTGEFYSTDYGLPWFWLQSGFNAGQRSDIYTVESPDILAPAAEGAFIPFRYASNHTTASVAWNGKYKSLVLGFPLEAIIHQVELNQLGRQIIEFFEGSVNERVFHPSPGDIHDPFGALVRTDPTQRQIHLIFSAHDTGEGFRKILDVLDQYGIPASFFLTGHFLRQENFREIVREMVDKNHYVGPHSDNHLLYMPWENRDSLLVTHEQFAADLRANLVELEKFGITRDKATWYLAPYEWYNKKIVDWTVGEGMKLLNFTPGIGTQTDYTTPDMVNYRSSDQIMEGISRYEAFDAHALNGVIMLIHPGTEPAREDKFYLRLTYLLDQLVSKGYTFRRF
;
A
#
# COMPACT_ATOMS: atom_id res chain seq x y z
N VAL A 1 20.24 -28.86 9.67
CA VAL A 1 20.02 -30.24 10.19
C VAL A 1 18.72 -30.75 9.60
N SER A 2 18.50 -32.06 9.49
CA SER A 2 17.18 -32.54 9.10
C SER A 2 16.15 -32.22 10.19
N ASP A 3 14.89 -32.18 9.81
CA ASP A 3 13.76 -31.96 10.70
C ASP A 3 13.66 -33.08 11.76
N GLU A 4 13.96 -34.34 11.42
CA GLU A 4 13.89 -35.43 12.40
C GLU A 4 14.98 -35.32 13.46
N VAL A 5 16.18 -34.87 13.08
CA VAL A 5 17.29 -34.62 14.03
C VAL A 5 16.98 -33.41 14.90
N PHE A 6 16.48 -32.33 14.32
CA PHE A 6 16.08 -31.14 15.07
C PHE A 6 14.98 -31.45 16.07
N SER A 7 14.01 -32.29 15.68
CA SER A 7 12.84 -32.66 16.49
C SER A 7 13.17 -33.54 17.71
N GLN A 8 14.39 -34.05 17.85
CA GLN A 8 14.75 -34.90 18.98
C GLN A 8 14.80 -34.10 20.29
N PRO A 9 14.28 -34.62 21.41
CA PRO A 9 14.28 -33.89 22.69
C PRO A 9 15.68 -33.47 23.19
N GLY A 10 16.71 -34.24 22.83
CA GLY A 10 18.10 -34.01 23.20
C GLY A 10 18.88 -33.10 22.22
N PHE A 11 18.25 -32.60 21.16
CA PHE A 11 18.90 -31.63 20.27
C PHE A 11 19.19 -30.33 21.03
N ASP A 12 20.46 -29.89 20.98
CA ASP A 12 20.90 -28.69 21.67
C ASP A 12 20.54 -27.43 20.85
N ILE A 13 19.70 -26.59 21.45
CA ILE A 13 19.19 -25.35 20.86
C ILE A 13 19.93 -24.09 21.32
N HIS A 14 20.97 -24.20 22.15
CA HIS A 14 21.69 -23.05 22.70
C HIS A 14 22.92 -22.61 21.86
N PRO A 15 23.13 -21.30 21.62
CA PRO A 15 22.14 -20.27 21.28
C PRO A 15 22.17 -20.03 19.77
N TRP A 16 21.29 -20.69 19.03
CA TRP A 16 21.15 -20.37 17.62
C TRP A 16 20.47 -19.01 17.47
N PHE A 17 21.14 -18.08 16.78
CA PHE A 17 20.61 -16.74 16.49
C PHE A 17 19.23 -16.79 15.82
N ALA A 18 19.06 -17.73 14.88
CA ALA A 18 17.80 -18.00 14.22
C ALA A 18 17.72 -19.46 13.79
N VAL A 19 16.50 -19.98 13.67
CA VAL A 19 16.18 -21.25 13.01
C VAL A 19 15.37 -20.96 11.75
N SER A 20 15.74 -21.58 10.64
CA SER A 20 15.02 -21.49 9.37
C SER A 20 14.42 -22.85 9.02
N VAL A 21 13.09 -22.89 8.92
CA VAL A 21 12.33 -24.05 8.44
C VAL A 21 11.98 -23.80 6.97
N LEU A 22 12.68 -24.50 6.07
CA LEU A 22 12.43 -24.46 4.63
C LEU A 22 11.57 -25.68 4.27
N ALA A 23 10.26 -25.49 4.19
CA ALA A 23 9.30 -26.58 3.98
C ALA A 23 9.01 -26.86 2.50
N GLY A 24 9.44 -26.00 1.56
CA GLY A 24 9.18 -26.20 0.15
C GLY A 24 7.69 -26.45 -0.17
N GLU A 25 7.41 -27.59 -0.82
CA GLU A 25 6.07 -28.10 -1.11
C GLU A 25 5.66 -29.26 -0.17
N GLU A 26 6.36 -29.45 0.94
CA GLU A 26 6.02 -30.47 1.93
C GLU A 26 4.64 -30.21 2.54
N LYS A 27 3.85 -31.27 2.68
CA LYS A 27 2.56 -31.26 3.37
C LYS A 27 2.19 -32.65 3.83
N ALA A 28 1.53 -32.71 4.98
CA ALA A 28 0.88 -33.89 5.50
C ALA A 28 -0.15 -34.41 4.49
N THR A 29 -0.11 -35.71 4.26
CA THR A 29 -1.11 -36.39 3.44
C THR A 29 -2.16 -37.04 4.35
N LYS A 30 -3.38 -37.25 3.83
CA LYS A 30 -4.43 -37.96 4.59
C LYS A 30 -4.03 -39.39 5.00
N ASN A 31 -3.08 -39.99 4.29
CA ASN A 31 -2.64 -41.37 4.50
C ASN A 31 -1.41 -41.48 5.42
N ASP A 32 -0.70 -40.37 5.63
CA ASP A 32 0.42 -40.27 6.57
C ASP A 32 0.47 -38.85 7.19
N PRO A 33 -0.49 -38.53 8.07
CA PRO A 33 -0.63 -37.19 8.62
C PRO A 33 0.47 -36.83 9.63
N GLU A 34 1.23 -37.80 10.13
CA GLU A 34 2.30 -37.55 11.12
C GLU A 34 3.70 -37.61 10.50
N GLY A 35 3.95 -38.47 9.51
CA GLY A 35 5.28 -38.67 8.92
C GLY A 35 5.73 -37.61 7.91
N SER A 36 4.82 -36.72 7.49
CA SER A 36 5.09 -35.65 6.51
C SER A 36 4.56 -34.27 6.96
N ALA A 37 4.32 -34.12 8.27
CA ALA A 37 3.82 -32.87 8.84
C ALA A 37 4.97 -31.90 9.11
N ILE A 38 4.83 -30.67 8.61
CA ILE A 38 5.82 -29.59 8.81
C ILE A 38 6.03 -29.32 10.32
N TYR A 39 4.96 -29.42 11.12
CA TYR A 39 4.99 -29.14 12.56
C TYR A 39 4.77 -30.37 13.41
N SER A 40 5.63 -31.37 13.24
CA SER A 40 5.69 -32.53 14.14
C SER A 40 5.75 -32.10 15.62
N PRO A 41 5.32 -32.96 16.57
CA PRO A 41 5.39 -32.65 18.00
C PRO A 41 6.78 -32.16 18.46
N GLY A 42 7.84 -32.84 18.02
CA GLY A 42 9.22 -32.48 18.36
C GLY A 42 9.66 -31.14 17.75
N MET A 43 9.28 -30.87 16.50
CA MET A 43 9.55 -29.58 15.83
C MET A 43 8.93 -28.42 16.61
N ARG A 44 7.65 -28.54 17.00
CA ARG A 44 6.94 -27.52 17.78
C ARG A 44 7.59 -27.26 19.12
N ASP A 45 7.97 -28.32 19.83
CA ASP A 45 8.61 -28.22 21.13
C ASP A 45 9.96 -27.50 21.02
N GLN A 46 10.75 -27.81 20.00
CA GLN A 46 12.05 -27.19 19.81
C GLN A 46 11.95 -25.73 19.35
N LEU A 47 11.06 -25.42 18.42
CA LEU A 47 10.78 -24.02 18.02
C LEU A 47 10.22 -23.18 19.18
N ARG A 48 9.38 -23.76 20.05
CA ARG A 48 8.94 -23.09 21.29
C ARG A 48 10.13 -22.78 22.19
N LYS A 49 11.03 -23.73 22.40
CA LYS A 49 12.23 -23.50 23.22
C LYS A 49 13.16 -22.46 22.59
N VAL A 50 13.33 -22.44 21.26
CA VAL A 50 14.09 -21.40 20.55
C VAL A 50 13.50 -20.02 20.83
N ALA A 51 12.20 -19.86 20.62
CA ALA A 51 11.48 -18.60 20.87
C ALA A 51 11.58 -18.16 22.35
N LEU A 52 11.43 -19.08 23.31
CA LEU A 52 11.52 -18.79 24.75
C LEU A 52 12.94 -18.38 25.18
N ASN A 53 13.96 -18.82 24.45
CA ASN A 53 15.36 -18.44 24.67
C ASN A 53 15.80 -17.22 23.84
N GLY A 54 14.87 -16.53 23.16
CA GLY A 54 15.14 -15.31 22.39
C GLY A 54 15.71 -15.55 20.99
N GLY A 55 15.74 -16.79 20.51
CA GLY A 55 16.11 -17.11 19.13
C GLY A 55 14.99 -16.78 18.14
N ASN A 56 15.36 -16.40 16.92
CA ASN A 56 14.41 -15.99 15.88
C ASN A 56 13.97 -17.18 15.01
N ILE A 57 12.82 -17.06 14.34
CA ILE A 57 12.25 -18.16 13.54
C ILE A 57 11.84 -17.66 12.15
N LEU A 58 12.41 -18.25 11.11
CA LEU A 58 11.91 -18.17 9.74
C LEU A 58 11.18 -19.46 9.40
N VAL A 59 9.99 -19.35 8.81
CA VAL A 59 9.32 -20.46 8.14
C VAL A 59 8.96 -20.03 6.72
N SER A 60 9.28 -20.85 5.72
CA SER A 60 8.85 -20.61 4.34
C SER A 60 8.40 -21.90 3.68
N GLY A 61 7.28 -21.84 2.97
CA GLY A 61 6.75 -22.98 2.21
C GLY A 61 5.36 -22.71 1.68
N SER A 62 4.92 -23.57 0.77
CA SER A 62 3.63 -23.46 0.08
C SER A 62 2.46 -23.86 0.98
N TYR A 63 2.68 -24.81 1.90
CA TYR A 63 1.64 -25.38 2.76
C TYR A 63 1.86 -25.11 4.25
N VAL A 64 2.60 -24.06 4.61
CA VAL A 64 2.95 -23.73 6.00
C VAL A 64 1.73 -23.58 6.92
N ALA A 65 0.51 -23.43 6.40
CA ALA A 65 -0.72 -23.55 7.15
C ALA A 65 -1.70 -24.57 6.59
N THR A 66 -1.74 -24.78 5.27
CA THR A 66 -2.61 -25.82 4.68
C THR A 66 -2.28 -27.22 5.21
N ASP A 67 -1.02 -27.49 5.59
CA ASP A 67 -0.55 -28.73 6.23
C ASP A 67 -1.40 -29.12 7.45
N PHE A 68 -1.37 -28.30 8.51
CA PHE A 68 -2.11 -28.59 9.74
C PHE A 68 -3.63 -28.47 9.58
N MET A 69 -4.10 -27.75 8.56
CA MET A 69 -5.53 -27.70 8.23
C MET A 69 -5.99 -29.02 7.58
N THR A 70 -5.17 -29.58 6.69
CA THR A 70 -5.43 -30.86 6.01
C THR A 70 -5.40 -32.02 7.00
N ALA A 71 -4.43 -32.01 7.92
CA ALA A 71 -4.30 -33.01 8.99
C ALA A 71 -5.33 -32.83 10.13
N SER A 72 -6.09 -31.72 10.16
CA SER A 72 -6.91 -31.33 11.30
C SER A 72 -6.12 -31.24 12.62
N ASP A 73 -4.84 -30.89 12.55
CA ASP A 73 -3.95 -30.80 13.71
C ASP A 73 -4.17 -29.47 14.45
N THR A 74 -5.03 -29.55 15.47
CA THR A 74 -5.33 -28.40 16.34
C THR A 74 -4.14 -27.94 17.17
N LEU A 75 -3.19 -28.80 17.50
CA LEU A 75 -1.99 -28.44 18.27
C LEU A 75 -1.02 -27.63 17.40
N ALA A 76 -0.86 -28.00 16.12
CA ALA A 76 -0.05 -27.25 15.17
C ALA A 76 -0.66 -25.89 14.87
N ARG A 77 -1.99 -25.84 14.69
CA ARG A 77 -2.72 -24.57 14.53
C ARG A 77 -2.56 -23.65 15.74
N ASN A 78 -2.65 -24.18 16.95
CA ASN A 78 -2.46 -23.38 18.17
C ASN A 78 -1.00 -22.93 18.30
N PHE A 79 -0.02 -23.80 17.99
CA PHE A 79 1.39 -23.43 17.92
C PHE A 79 1.65 -22.30 16.92
N ALA A 80 1.09 -22.38 15.71
CA ALA A 80 1.21 -21.35 14.68
C ALA A 80 0.69 -19.99 15.18
N ALA A 81 -0.46 -19.97 15.85
CA ALA A 81 -1.03 -18.75 16.40
C ALA A 81 -0.24 -18.19 17.60
N GLU A 82 0.19 -19.06 18.52
CA GLU A 82 0.83 -18.66 19.78
C GLU A 82 2.31 -18.31 19.63
N VAL A 83 3.02 -19.00 18.74
CA VAL A 83 4.49 -18.89 18.59
C VAL A 83 4.83 -18.15 17.32
N LEU A 84 4.30 -18.58 16.18
CA LEU A 84 4.65 -17.99 14.89
C LEU A 84 3.78 -16.77 14.53
N LYS A 85 2.70 -16.54 15.28
CA LYS A 85 1.79 -15.38 15.24
C LYS A 85 0.93 -15.25 13.99
N TYR A 86 0.62 -16.37 13.35
CA TYR A 86 -0.21 -16.38 12.14
C TYR A 86 -1.32 -17.45 12.20
N ARG A 87 -2.32 -17.31 11.32
CA ARG A 87 -3.40 -18.26 11.10
C ARG A 87 -3.61 -18.49 9.61
N TRP A 88 -4.16 -19.65 9.27
CA TRP A 88 -4.55 -19.99 7.91
C TRP A 88 -5.75 -19.15 7.45
N THR A 89 -5.77 -18.82 6.15
CA THR A 89 -6.95 -18.27 5.47
C THR A 89 -7.39 -19.16 4.30
N SER A 90 -6.50 -19.41 3.34
CA SER A 90 -6.76 -20.33 2.23
C SER A 90 -5.46 -20.85 1.63
N GLY A 91 -5.51 -21.92 0.84
CA GLY A 91 -4.43 -22.30 -0.08
C GLY A 91 -4.59 -21.66 -1.47
N HIS A 92 -3.73 -22.04 -2.42
CA HIS A 92 -3.74 -21.60 -3.82
C HIS A 92 -3.82 -20.07 -4.02
N ALA A 93 -3.01 -19.32 -3.29
CA ALA A 93 -3.11 -17.87 -3.21
C ALA A 93 -2.90 -17.13 -4.53
N THR A 94 -2.04 -17.64 -5.42
CA THR A 94 -1.72 -16.98 -6.69
C THR A 94 -1.30 -17.99 -7.76
N ARG A 95 -1.49 -17.62 -9.03
CA ARG A 95 -0.99 -18.36 -10.20
C ARG A 95 0.21 -17.68 -10.88
N THR A 96 0.52 -16.43 -10.51
CA THR A 96 1.63 -15.68 -11.13
C THR A 96 2.88 -15.64 -10.26
N GLY A 97 2.75 -15.93 -8.96
CA GLY A 97 3.88 -15.98 -8.03
C GLY A 97 4.45 -14.62 -7.60
N GLU A 98 3.91 -13.52 -8.13
CA GLU A 98 4.38 -12.17 -7.82
C GLU A 98 3.91 -11.70 -6.44
N PHE A 99 4.79 -11.01 -5.72
CA PHE A 99 4.51 -10.41 -4.42
C PHE A 99 5.26 -9.08 -4.24
N TYR A 100 4.75 -8.24 -3.36
CA TYR A 100 5.31 -6.92 -3.05
C TYR A 100 5.25 -6.62 -1.56
N SER A 101 6.16 -5.76 -1.11
CA SER A 101 6.22 -5.28 0.27
C SER A 101 5.07 -4.33 0.57
N THR A 102 4.39 -4.52 1.70
CA THR A 102 3.37 -3.58 2.16
C THR A 102 3.99 -2.45 2.96
N ASP A 103 3.24 -1.37 3.16
CA ASP A 103 3.64 -0.26 4.03
C ASP A 103 4.05 -0.71 5.44
N TYR A 104 3.41 -1.77 5.96
CA TYR A 104 3.77 -2.37 7.26
C TYR A 104 5.09 -3.16 7.23
N GLY A 105 5.47 -3.65 6.04
CA GLY A 105 6.69 -4.42 5.80
C GLY A 105 7.91 -3.55 5.50
N LEU A 106 7.71 -2.40 4.84
CA LEU A 106 8.77 -1.52 4.34
C LEU A 106 9.90 -1.18 5.33
N PRO A 107 9.66 -1.02 6.65
CA PRO A 107 10.77 -0.75 7.59
C PRO A 107 11.84 -1.85 7.66
N TRP A 108 11.51 -3.09 7.26
CA TRP A 108 12.42 -4.24 7.29
C TRP A 108 12.58 -4.90 5.92
N PHE A 109 11.53 -4.87 5.12
CA PHE A 109 11.42 -5.60 3.87
C PHE A 109 10.98 -4.65 2.77
N TRP A 110 11.91 -4.30 1.89
CA TRP A 110 11.66 -3.52 0.67
C TRP A 110 12.01 -4.41 -0.52
N LEU A 111 11.00 -5.03 -1.12
CA LEU A 111 11.15 -6.00 -2.18
C LEU A 111 9.85 -6.12 -2.96
N GLN A 112 9.98 -6.15 -4.28
CA GLN A 112 8.97 -6.68 -5.19
C GLN A 112 9.65 -7.78 -6.01
N SER A 113 9.07 -8.96 -6.03
CA SER A 113 9.68 -10.13 -6.68
C SER A 113 8.62 -11.17 -7.04
N GLY A 114 9.05 -12.31 -7.54
CA GLY A 114 8.19 -13.45 -7.82
C GLY A 114 8.90 -14.79 -7.59
N PHE A 115 8.13 -15.78 -7.18
CA PHE A 115 8.55 -17.18 -7.15
C PHE A 115 7.95 -17.96 -8.33
N ASN A 116 8.52 -19.11 -8.65
CA ASN A 116 8.06 -19.91 -9.78
C ASN A 116 6.68 -20.53 -9.50
N ALA A 117 5.62 -19.97 -10.08
CA ALA A 117 4.26 -20.51 -10.04
C ALA A 117 3.88 -21.27 -11.32
N GLY A 118 4.87 -21.88 -11.99
CA GLY A 118 4.70 -22.74 -13.17
C GLY A 118 5.13 -22.10 -14.49
N GLN A 119 5.81 -20.97 -14.45
CA GLN A 119 6.30 -20.25 -15.64
C GLN A 119 7.70 -20.72 -16.08
N ARG A 120 8.41 -21.47 -15.22
CA ARG A 120 9.80 -21.91 -15.48
C ARG A 120 10.01 -23.39 -15.15
N SER A 121 11.02 -23.98 -15.80
CA SER A 121 11.41 -25.38 -15.64
C SER A 121 12.72 -25.59 -14.86
N ASP A 122 13.44 -24.51 -14.55
CA ASP A 122 14.73 -24.54 -13.82
C ASP A 122 14.60 -24.44 -12.30
N ILE A 123 13.41 -24.11 -11.80
CA ILE A 123 13.01 -24.10 -10.40
C ILE A 123 11.71 -24.93 -10.31
N TYR A 124 11.45 -25.64 -9.21
CA TYR A 124 10.20 -26.38 -9.10
C TYR A 124 8.99 -25.42 -9.02
N THR A 125 7.82 -25.91 -9.43
CA THR A 125 6.58 -25.13 -9.43
C THR A 125 5.97 -25.09 -8.04
N VAL A 126 5.66 -23.88 -7.56
CA VAL A 126 4.88 -23.67 -6.34
C VAL A 126 3.40 -23.78 -6.65
N GLU A 127 2.76 -24.89 -6.28
CA GLU A 127 1.41 -25.22 -6.76
C GLU A 127 0.29 -24.58 -5.94
N SER A 128 0.54 -24.35 -4.65
CA SER A 128 -0.50 -23.90 -3.72
C SER A 128 0.05 -23.01 -2.59
N PRO A 129 0.56 -21.82 -2.91
CA PRO A 129 0.98 -20.88 -1.86
C PRO A 129 -0.16 -20.58 -0.89
N ASP A 130 0.15 -20.41 0.38
CA ASP A 130 -0.83 -20.14 1.42
C ASP A 130 -1.13 -18.64 1.55
N ILE A 131 -2.41 -18.32 1.82
CA ILE A 131 -2.87 -17.03 2.32
C ILE A 131 -2.90 -17.09 3.84
N LEU A 132 -2.17 -16.18 4.49
CA LEU A 132 -2.03 -16.12 5.94
C LEU A 132 -2.82 -14.95 6.53
N ALA A 133 -2.98 -14.91 7.84
CA ALA A 133 -3.43 -13.72 8.53
C ALA A 133 -2.71 -13.58 9.89
N PRO A 134 -2.48 -12.35 10.38
CA PRO A 134 -2.01 -12.14 11.75
C PRO A 134 -2.92 -12.81 12.77
N ALA A 135 -2.32 -13.45 13.78
CA ALA A 135 -3.03 -14.10 14.89
C ALA A 135 -2.77 -13.46 16.26
N ALA A 136 -1.93 -12.42 16.32
CA ALA A 136 -1.64 -11.69 17.55
C ALA A 136 -1.57 -10.18 17.30
N GLU A 137 -1.83 -9.41 18.35
CA GLU A 137 -1.61 -7.96 18.35
C GLU A 137 -0.10 -7.66 18.13
N GLY A 138 0.20 -6.71 17.27
CA GLY A 138 1.56 -6.38 16.85
C GLY A 138 2.17 -7.32 15.80
N ALA A 139 1.47 -8.36 15.36
CA ALA A 139 1.85 -9.09 14.14
C ALA A 139 1.42 -8.28 12.90
N PHE A 140 2.29 -8.23 11.89
CA PHE A 140 2.12 -7.41 10.69
C PHE A 140 2.34 -8.23 9.42
N ILE A 141 2.09 -7.61 8.26
CA ILE A 141 2.07 -8.29 6.96
C ILE A 141 3.21 -7.71 6.11
N PRO A 142 4.40 -8.33 6.07
CA PRO A 142 5.48 -7.83 5.23
C PRO A 142 5.14 -7.81 3.74
N PHE A 143 4.50 -8.86 3.24
CA PHE A 143 4.28 -9.06 1.81
C PHE A 143 2.82 -9.41 1.48
N ARG A 144 2.38 -8.97 0.31
CA ARG A 144 1.11 -9.37 -0.31
C ARG A 144 1.36 -9.95 -1.70
N TYR A 145 0.53 -10.90 -2.10
CA TYR A 145 0.52 -11.37 -3.49
C TYR A 145 0.02 -10.26 -4.40
N ALA A 146 0.71 -10.00 -5.51
CA ALA A 146 0.42 -8.88 -6.41
C ALA A 146 -0.93 -9.07 -7.12
N SER A 147 -1.29 -10.30 -7.47
CA SER A 147 -2.46 -10.64 -8.28
C SER A 147 -3.81 -10.37 -7.59
N ASN A 148 -3.87 -10.42 -6.26
CA ASN A 148 -5.12 -10.28 -5.50
C ASN A 148 -4.97 -9.54 -4.17
N HIS A 149 -3.78 -9.01 -3.87
CA HIS A 149 -3.46 -8.27 -2.66
C HIS A 149 -3.71 -9.04 -1.35
N THR A 150 -3.84 -10.35 -1.41
CA THR A 150 -3.97 -11.19 -0.21
C THR A 150 -2.62 -11.37 0.49
N THR A 151 -2.66 -11.72 1.76
CA THR A 151 -1.48 -11.78 2.64
C THR A 151 -0.55 -12.92 2.25
N ALA A 152 0.66 -12.61 1.81
CA ALA A 152 1.69 -13.58 1.44
C ALA A 152 2.62 -13.93 2.60
N SER A 153 2.68 -13.09 3.64
CA SER A 153 3.49 -13.34 4.81
C SER A 153 2.94 -12.70 6.07
N VAL A 154 3.37 -13.22 7.22
CA VAL A 154 3.13 -12.63 8.53
C VAL A 154 4.44 -12.55 9.28
N ALA A 155 4.71 -11.41 9.89
CA ALA A 155 5.86 -11.22 10.76
C ALA A 155 5.42 -10.74 12.15
N TRP A 156 6.26 -11.00 13.13
CA TRP A 156 6.11 -10.50 14.48
C TRP A 156 7.44 -10.08 15.06
N ASN A 157 7.46 -8.91 15.69
CA ASN A 157 8.62 -8.33 16.34
C ASN A 157 8.32 -8.13 17.83
N GLY A 158 8.75 -9.07 18.67
CA GLY A 158 8.57 -8.98 20.12
C GLY A 158 9.78 -9.53 20.87
N LYS A 159 9.55 -10.38 21.88
CA LYS A 159 10.64 -11.00 22.68
C LYS A 159 11.58 -11.88 21.84
N TYR A 160 11.08 -12.40 20.74
CA TYR A 160 11.79 -13.01 19.64
C TYR A 160 11.16 -12.48 18.36
N LYS A 161 11.73 -12.79 17.20
CA LYS A 161 11.12 -12.42 15.92
C LYS A 161 10.72 -13.66 15.14
N SER A 162 9.57 -13.58 14.48
CA SER A 162 9.11 -14.59 13.53
C SER A 162 8.82 -13.96 12.17
N LEU A 163 9.16 -14.67 11.11
CA LEU A 163 8.70 -14.39 9.76
C LEU A 163 8.18 -15.69 9.15
N VAL A 164 6.94 -15.69 8.68
CA VAL A 164 6.32 -16.80 7.98
C VAL A 164 5.98 -16.36 6.56
N LEU A 165 6.56 -17.02 5.57
CA LEU A 165 6.25 -16.85 4.16
C LEU A 165 5.30 -17.97 3.72
N GLY A 166 4.16 -17.60 3.13
CA GLY A 166 3.21 -18.52 2.51
C GLY A 166 3.68 -19.08 1.17
N PHE A 167 4.95 -18.89 0.83
CA PHE A 167 5.61 -19.42 -0.33
C PHE A 167 7.04 -19.85 0.04
N PRO A 168 7.66 -20.78 -0.71
CA PRO A 168 9.03 -21.20 -0.48
C PRO A 168 10.03 -20.10 -0.83
N LEU A 169 10.97 -19.81 0.08
CA LEU A 169 11.99 -18.79 -0.12
C LEU A 169 12.92 -19.17 -1.30
N GLU A 170 13.27 -20.44 -1.37
CA GLU A 170 14.11 -21.06 -2.39
C GLU A 170 13.50 -21.08 -3.79
N ALA A 171 12.20 -20.80 -3.92
CA ALA A 171 11.50 -20.76 -5.21
C ALA A 171 11.50 -19.36 -5.87
N ILE A 172 12.09 -18.35 -5.22
CA ILE A 172 12.24 -17.00 -5.79
C ILE A 172 13.10 -17.08 -7.07
N ILE A 173 12.57 -16.53 -8.16
CA ILE A 173 13.10 -16.73 -9.52
C ILE A 173 14.44 -16.04 -9.72
N HIS A 174 14.62 -14.88 -9.12
CA HIS A 174 15.78 -14.03 -9.35
C HIS A 174 16.70 -14.04 -8.12
N GLN A 175 17.94 -14.47 -8.33
CA GLN A 175 18.94 -14.62 -7.27
C GLN A 175 19.25 -13.30 -6.55
N VAL A 176 19.12 -12.15 -7.22
CA VAL A 176 19.35 -10.83 -6.63
C VAL A 176 18.32 -10.56 -5.53
N GLU A 177 17.05 -10.77 -5.83
CA GLU A 177 15.92 -10.59 -4.94
C GLU A 177 15.93 -11.63 -3.81
N LEU A 178 16.33 -12.87 -4.10
CA LEU A 178 16.54 -13.90 -3.08
C LEU A 178 17.64 -13.49 -2.09
N ASN A 179 18.79 -13.03 -2.58
CA ASN A 179 19.89 -12.56 -1.73
C ASN A 179 19.49 -11.31 -0.92
N GLN A 180 18.72 -10.41 -1.52
CA GLN A 180 18.19 -9.22 -0.87
C GLN A 180 17.23 -9.59 0.26
N LEU A 181 16.28 -10.50 0.01
CA LEU A 181 15.37 -10.98 1.03
C LEU A 181 16.13 -11.69 2.16
N GLY A 182 17.08 -12.56 1.82
CA GLY A 182 17.92 -13.23 2.80
C GLY A 182 18.65 -12.24 3.73
N ARG A 183 19.23 -11.17 3.17
CA ARG A 183 19.84 -10.09 3.95
C ARG A 183 18.83 -9.38 4.86
N GLN A 184 17.67 -8.99 4.32
CA GLN A 184 16.62 -8.29 5.07
C GLN A 184 16.06 -9.13 6.22
N ILE A 185 15.97 -10.45 6.06
CA ILE A 185 15.56 -11.37 7.13
C ILE A 185 16.57 -11.37 8.27
N ILE A 186 17.87 -11.41 7.96
CA ILE A 186 18.92 -11.34 9.00
C ILE A 186 18.88 -9.98 9.72
N GLU A 187 18.79 -8.87 8.98
CA GLU A 187 18.68 -7.51 9.55
C GLU A 187 17.45 -7.40 10.47
N PHE A 188 16.29 -7.89 10.00
CA PHE A 188 15.09 -7.98 10.83
C PHE A 188 15.38 -8.73 12.14
N PHE A 189 15.95 -9.93 12.07
CA PHE A 189 16.27 -10.77 13.23
C PHE A 189 17.31 -10.18 14.19
N GLU A 190 18.30 -9.46 13.69
CA GLU A 190 19.28 -8.72 14.50
C GLU A 190 18.64 -7.56 15.25
N GLY A 191 17.48 -7.07 14.79
CA GLY A 191 16.84 -5.89 15.37
C GLY A 191 17.52 -4.61 14.94
N SER A 192 18.45 -4.70 14.00
CA SER A 192 18.83 -3.63 13.12
C SER A 192 17.59 -3.27 12.30
N VAL A 193 16.84 -2.28 12.79
CA VAL A 193 16.23 -1.34 11.84
C VAL A 193 17.43 -0.80 11.07
N ASN A 194 17.44 -0.90 9.75
CA ASN A 194 18.62 -0.56 8.98
C ASN A 194 18.97 0.92 9.23
N GLU A 195 19.90 1.17 10.16
CA GLU A 195 20.53 2.46 10.42
C GLU A 195 21.58 2.78 9.34
N ARG A 196 21.70 1.94 8.28
CA ARG A 196 21.97 2.50 6.95
C ARG A 196 20.79 3.39 6.64
N VAL A 197 20.93 4.62 7.12
CA VAL A 197 20.41 5.85 6.57
C VAL A 197 19.74 5.51 5.24
N PHE A 198 18.42 5.33 5.27
CA PHE A 198 17.66 5.78 4.14
C PHE A 198 17.98 7.28 4.11
N HIS A 199 19.04 7.62 3.39
CA HIS A 199 18.99 8.81 2.58
C HIS A 199 17.96 8.35 1.57
N PRO A 200 16.72 8.87 1.63
CA PRO A 200 15.85 8.66 0.51
C PRO A 200 16.65 9.07 -0.70
N SER A 201 16.67 8.22 -1.73
CA SER A 201 17.12 8.68 -3.03
C SER A 201 16.31 9.96 -3.28
N PRO A 202 16.95 11.13 -3.33
CA PRO A 202 16.23 12.36 -3.59
C PRO A 202 15.46 12.15 -4.89
N GLY A 203 14.17 12.44 -4.86
CA GLY A 203 13.36 12.21 -6.03
C GLY A 203 11.94 11.80 -5.71
N ASP A 204 11.09 12.19 -6.64
CA ASP A 204 9.69 11.86 -6.67
C ASP A 204 9.47 10.34 -6.81
N ILE A 205 8.45 9.82 -6.14
CA ILE A 205 8.01 8.43 -6.22
C ILE A 205 6.86 8.33 -7.21
N HIS A 206 7.01 7.42 -8.16
CA HIS A 206 6.01 7.10 -9.16
C HIS A 206 5.42 5.71 -8.94
N ASP A 207 4.15 5.52 -9.29
CA ASP A 207 3.52 4.20 -9.31
C ASP A 207 4.00 3.35 -10.50
N PRO A 208 3.63 2.05 -10.57
CA PRO A 208 4.02 1.18 -11.69
C PRO A 208 3.54 1.64 -13.08
N PHE A 209 2.57 2.56 -13.16
CA PHE A 209 2.09 3.13 -14.41
C PHE A 209 2.85 4.41 -14.80
N GLY A 210 3.63 4.99 -13.89
CA GLY A 210 4.43 6.20 -14.11
C GLY A 210 3.83 7.49 -13.57
N ALA A 211 2.71 7.43 -12.85
CA ALA A 211 2.11 8.60 -12.22
C ALA A 211 2.88 9.01 -10.96
N LEU A 212 3.05 10.32 -10.72
CA LEU A 212 3.58 10.81 -9.45
C LEU A 212 2.60 10.49 -8.32
N VAL A 213 3.04 9.74 -7.31
CA VAL A 213 2.20 9.42 -6.14
C VAL A 213 2.74 9.96 -4.82
N ARG A 214 4.00 10.38 -4.77
CA ARG A 214 4.61 11.06 -3.63
C ARG A 214 5.75 11.92 -4.14
N THR A 215 5.85 13.16 -3.70
CA THR A 215 7.04 13.98 -3.96
C THR A 215 8.22 13.51 -3.10
N ASP A 216 9.41 14.04 -3.35
CA ASP A 216 10.64 13.69 -2.63
C ASP A 216 10.43 13.54 -1.10
N PRO A 217 10.50 12.31 -0.55
CA PRO A 217 10.26 12.05 0.87
C PRO A 217 11.41 12.51 1.78
N THR A 218 12.53 12.98 1.23
CA THR A 218 13.55 13.74 2.00
C THR A 218 13.01 15.09 2.48
N GLN A 219 11.99 15.63 1.80
CA GLN A 219 11.45 16.96 2.04
C GLN A 219 10.25 16.86 2.97
N ARG A 220 10.31 17.60 4.09
CA ARG A 220 9.21 17.67 5.08
C ARG A 220 8.08 18.58 4.62
N GLN A 221 7.49 18.23 3.48
CA GLN A 221 6.45 18.95 2.80
C GLN A 221 5.24 18.04 2.51
N ILE A 222 4.05 18.62 2.56
CA ILE A 222 2.79 17.95 2.20
C ILE A 222 2.14 18.76 1.07
N HIS A 223 1.58 18.06 0.10
CA HIS A 223 0.82 18.62 -1.01
C HIS A 223 -0.66 18.32 -0.80
N LEU A 224 -1.42 19.32 -0.37
CA LEU A 224 -2.88 19.21 -0.31
C LEU A 224 -3.45 19.37 -1.71
N ILE A 225 -4.20 18.36 -2.15
CA ILE A 225 -4.91 18.41 -3.41
C ILE A 225 -6.42 18.26 -3.17
N PHE A 226 -7.19 18.99 -3.95
CA PHE A 226 -8.65 18.97 -3.88
C PHE A 226 -9.22 18.74 -5.28
N SER A 227 -10.09 17.75 -5.45
CA SER A 227 -10.75 17.47 -6.73
C SER A 227 -12.25 17.75 -6.65
N ALA A 228 -12.84 18.24 -7.75
CA ALA A 228 -14.29 18.45 -7.82
C ALA A 228 -14.85 18.27 -9.23
N HIS A 229 -16.06 17.70 -9.28
CA HIS A 229 -16.86 17.54 -10.48
C HIS A 229 -18.17 18.34 -10.43
N ASP A 230 -19.15 17.87 -9.64
CA ASP A 230 -20.49 18.45 -9.61
C ASP A 230 -20.69 19.40 -8.41
N THR A 231 -20.21 18.99 -7.25
CA THR A 231 -20.40 19.69 -5.97
C THR A 231 -19.09 20.25 -5.42
N GLY A 232 -19.19 21.18 -4.46
CA GLY A 232 -18.03 21.94 -3.98
C GLY A 232 -18.36 22.87 -2.82
N GLU A 233 -19.41 22.58 -2.05
CA GLU A 233 -19.90 23.45 -0.96
C GLU A 233 -18.85 23.67 0.15
N GLY A 234 -17.86 22.80 0.27
CA GLY A 234 -16.73 22.93 1.19
C GLY A 234 -15.67 23.94 0.74
N PHE A 235 -15.66 24.40 -0.52
CA PHE A 235 -14.57 25.25 -1.04
C PHE A 235 -14.37 26.55 -0.25
N ARG A 236 -15.45 27.24 0.15
CA ARG A 236 -15.34 28.46 0.97
C ARG A 236 -14.59 28.18 2.26
N LYS A 237 -15.01 27.14 2.99
CA LYS A 237 -14.39 26.72 4.26
C LYS A 237 -12.93 26.33 4.06
N ILE A 238 -12.62 25.60 2.98
CA ILE A 238 -11.25 25.20 2.66
C ILE A 238 -10.38 26.43 2.41
N LEU A 239 -10.80 27.36 1.55
CA LEU A 239 -10.03 28.58 1.27
C LEU A 239 -9.83 29.46 2.50
N ASP A 240 -10.87 29.64 3.33
CA ASP A 240 -10.76 30.37 4.60
C ASP A 240 -9.70 29.77 5.52
N VAL A 241 -9.65 28.44 5.59
CA VAL A 241 -8.67 27.72 6.41
C VAL A 241 -7.28 27.81 5.79
N LEU A 242 -7.13 27.65 4.48
CA LEU A 242 -5.84 27.79 3.82
C LEU A 242 -5.24 29.20 4.01
N ASP A 243 -6.07 30.24 3.90
CA ASP A 243 -5.66 31.62 4.17
C ASP A 243 -5.21 31.84 5.60
N GLN A 244 -5.99 31.34 6.57
CA GLN A 244 -5.70 31.49 7.99
C GLN A 244 -4.30 30.99 8.33
N TYR A 245 -3.85 29.93 7.65
CA TYR A 245 -2.53 29.33 7.85
C TYR A 245 -1.48 29.80 6.84
N GLY A 246 -1.86 30.56 5.81
CA GLY A 246 -0.97 30.94 4.71
C GLY A 246 -0.45 29.73 3.92
N ILE A 247 -1.26 28.68 3.77
CA ILE A 247 -0.87 27.42 3.14
C ILE A 247 -1.31 27.39 1.67
N PRO A 248 -0.39 27.15 0.71
CA PRO A 248 -0.77 26.92 -0.68
C PRO A 248 -1.32 25.50 -0.87
N ALA A 249 -2.26 25.33 -1.79
CA ALA A 249 -2.83 24.05 -2.18
C ALA A 249 -3.01 23.94 -3.70
N SER A 250 -3.43 22.76 -4.16
CA SER A 250 -3.69 22.47 -5.57
C SER A 250 -5.13 22.00 -5.78
N PHE A 251 -5.81 22.55 -6.77
CA PHE A 251 -7.20 22.28 -7.09
C PHE A 251 -7.30 21.68 -8.48
N PHE A 252 -7.91 20.49 -8.60
CA PHE A 252 -8.08 19.75 -9.83
C PHE A 252 -9.57 19.74 -10.19
N LEU A 253 -9.95 20.56 -11.17
CA LEU A 253 -11.35 20.87 -11.45
C LEU A 253 -11.76 20.38 -12.82
N THR A 254 -12.93 19.74 -12.88
CA THR A 254 -13.46 19.32 -14.17
C THR A 254 -13.96 20.50 -15.01
N GLY A 255 -14.03 20.33 -16.32
CA GLY A 255 -14.63 21.34 -17.19
C GLY A 255 -16.10 21.59 -16.86
N HIS A 256 -16.83 20.55 -16.49
CA HIS A 256 -18.19 20.68 -15.96
C HIS A 256 -18.24 21.63 -14.75
N PHE A 257 -17.38 21.41 -13.74
CA PHE A 257 -17.29 22.27 -12.56
C PHE A 257 -17.00 23.74 -12.94
N LEU A 258 -16.02 23.96 -13.80
CA LEU A 258 -15.56 25.29 -14.22
C LEU A 258 -16.64 26.11 -14.96
N ARG A 259 -17.60 25.43 -15.60
CA ARG A 259 -18.74 26.06 -16.28
C ARG A 259 -19.87 26.49 -15.35
N GLN A 260 -19.87 26.05 -14.09
CA GLN A 260 -20.93 26.39 -13.15
C GLN A 260 -20.77 27.82 -12.63
N GLU A 261 -21.74 28.69 -12.93
CA GLU A 261 -21.70 30.12 -12.59
C GLU A 261 -21.50 30.40 -11.10
N ASN A 262 -22.12 29.59 -10.22
CA ASN A 262 -22.01 29.72 -8.77
C ASN A 262 -20.61 29.43 -8.21
N PHE A 263 -19.74 28.75 -8.96
CA PHE A 263 -18.36 28.46 -8.55
C PHE A 263 -17.32 29.36 -9.24
N ARG A 264 -17.71 30.23 -10.17
CA ARG A 264 -16.74 31.07 -10.90
C ARG A 264 -15.92 31.97 -9.98
N GLU A 265 -16.56 32.60 -9.00
CA GLU A 265 -15.84 33.48 -8.06
C GLU A 265 -14.88 32.70 -7.16
N ILE A 266 -15.26 31.49 -6.71
CA ILE A 266 -14.39 30.68 -5.86
C ILE A 266 -13.14 30.21 -6.64
N VAL A 267 -13.29 29.90 -7.94
CA VAL A 267 -12.16 29.53 -8.80
C VAL A 267 -11.24 30.73 -9.06
N ARG A 268 -11.78 31.94 -9.29
CA ARG A 268 -10.95 33.15 -9.41
C ARG A 268 -10.18 33.40 -8.12
N GLU A 269 -10.82 33.26 -6.96
CA GLU A 269 -10.17 33.41 -5.66
C GLU A 269 -9.01 32.41 -5.49
N MET A 270 -9.16 31.16 -5.95
CA MET A 270 -8.05 30.18 -5.94
C MET A 270 -6.83 30.69 -6.73
N VAL A 271 -7.06 31.23 -7.93
CA VAL A 271 -6.00 31.74 -8.81
C VAL A 271 -5.36 33.00 -8.21
N ASP A 272 -6.17 33.95 -7.75
CA ASP A 272 -5.71 35.23 -7.18
C ASP A 272 -4.87 35.03 -5.92
N LYS A 273 -5.17 33.98 -5.14
CA LYS A 273 -4.41 33.58 -3.96
C LYS A 273 -3.23 32.67 -4.25
N ASN A 274 -2.88 32.53 -5.53
CA ASN A 274 -1.70 31.79 -5.97
C ASN A 274 -1.74 30.31 -5.52
N HIS A 275 -2.91 29.70 -5.52
CA HIS A 275 -3.05 28.25 -5.51
C HIS A 275 -2.82 27.67 -6.91
N TYR A 276 -2.51 26.38 -7.01
CA TYR A 276 -2.46 25.70 -8.30
C TYR A 276 -3.89 25.33 -8.67
N VAL A 277 -4.30 25.59 -9.90
CA VAL A 277 -5.59 25.16 -10.43
C VAL A 277 -5.31 24.46 -11.75
N GLY A 278 -5.70 23.19 -11.85
CA GLY A 278 -5.37 22.32 -12.97
C GLY A 278 -6.49 21.38 -13.38
N PRO A 279 -6.27 20.63 -14.46
CA PRO A 279 -7.31 19.83 -15.09
C PRO A 279 -7.62 18.51 -14.37
N HIS A 280 -8.90 18.12 -14.42
CA HIS A 280 -9.46 16.86 -13.91
C HIS A 280 -10.50 16.27 -14.87
N SER A 281 -10.20 16.25 -16.18
CA SER A 281 -11.12 15.90 -17.28
C SER A 281 -12.20 16.96 -17.50
N ASP A 282 -12.78 17.01 -18.69
CA ASP A 282 -13.91 17.92 -18.95
C ASP A 282 -15.22 17.32 -18.42
N ASN A 283 -15.51 16.08 -18.79
CA ASN A 283 -16.75 15.38 -18.49
C ASN A 283 -16.59 14.27 -17.44
N HIS A 284 -15.45 14.24 -16.74
CA HIS A 284 -15.15 13.27 -15.68
C HIS A 284 -15.29 11.81 -16.18
N LEU A 285 -14.68 11.54 -17.34
CA LEU A 285 -14.82 10.25 -18.02
C LEU A 285 -14.17 9.11 -17.24
N LEU A 286 -14.88 7.99 -17.08
CA LEU A 286 -14.29 6.74 -16.64
C LEU A 286 -13.50 6.11 -17.79
N TYR A 287 -12.18 6.05 -17.66
CA TYR A 287 -11.31 5.61 -18.76
C TYR A 287 -11.19 4.09 -18.90
N MET A 288 -11.43 3.31 -17.85
CA MET A 288 -11.35 1.84 -17.87
C MET A 288 -12.38 1.23 -16.89
N PRO A 289 -12.85 0.00 -17.13
CA PRO A 289 -13.72 -0.70 -16.18
C PRO A 289 -13.03 -0.88 -14.83
N TRP A 290 -13.81 -0.95 -13.75
CA TRP A 290 -13.30 -1.18 -12.40
C TRP A 290 -12.70 -2.58 -12.25
N GLU A 291 -13.25 -3.54 -12.99
CA GLU A 291 -12.90 -4.96 -12.91
C GLU A 291 -11.68 -5.31 -13.77
N ASN A 292 -11.28 -4.43 -14.70
CA ASN A 292 -10.19 -4.70 -15.63
C ASN A 292 -9.44 -3.41 -16.03
N ARG A 293 -8.40 -3.09 -15.25
CA ARG A 293 -7.58 -1.89 -15.41
C ARG A 293 -6.71 -1.88 -16.69
N ASP A 294 -6.51 -3.04 -17.32
CA ASP A 294 -5.74 -3.16 -18.58
C ASP A 294 -6.57 -2.85 -19.84
N SER A 295 -7.88 -2.73 -19.69
CA SER A 295 -8.80 -2.34 -20.76
C SER A 295 -8.96 -0.82 -20.84
N LEU A 296 -9.59 -0.34 -21.92
CA LEU A 296 -9.95 1.07 -22.08
C LEU A 296 -11.40 1.18 -22.56
N LEU A 297 -12.15 2.10 -21.94
CA LEU A 297 -13.49 2.52 -22.35
C LEU A 297 -13.46 3.71 -23.32
N VAL A 298 -12.30 4.36 -23.44
CA VAL A 298 -12.09 5.54 -24.29
C VAL A 298 -10.97 5.31 -25.31
N THR A 299 -11.07 5.98 -26.46
CA THR A 299 -9.95 6.09 -27.40
C THR A 299 -9.01 7.22 -27.00
N HIS A 300 -7.82 7.25 -27.60
CA HIS A 300 -6.86 8.34 -27.38
C HIS A 300 -7.44 9.70 -27.78
N GLU A 301 -8.18 9.75 -28.89
CA GLU A 301 -8.82 10.97 -29.39
C GLU A 301 -9.91 11.47 -28.44
N GLN A 302 -10.68 10.56 -27.84
CA GLN A 302 -11.70 10.91 -26.85
C GLN A 302 -11.05 11.47 -25.58
N PHE A 303 -10.00 10.81 -25.07
CA PHE A 303 -9.23 11.32 -23.93
C PHE A 303 -8.64 12.71 -24.21
N ALA A 304 -7.97 12.87 -25.35
CA ALA A 304 -7.31 14.13 -25.72
C ALA A 304 -8.31 15.26 -25.95
N ALA A 305 -9.44 14.99 -26.60
CA ALA A 305 -10.50 15.97 -26.82
C ALA A 305 -11.11 16.44 -25.49
N ASP A 306 -11.37 15.50 -24.57
CA ASP A 306 -11.91 15.80 -23.26
C ASP A 306 -10.91 16.62 -22.41
N LEU A 307 -9.65 16.21 -22.32
CA LEU A 307 -8.63 16.99 -21.60
C LEU A 307 -8.46 18.40 -22.19
N ARG A 308 -8.42 18.54 -23.51
CA ARG A 308 -8.29 19.84 -24.17
C ARG A 308 -9.51 20.74 -23.96
N ALA A 309 -10.72 20.19 -23.91
CA ALA A 309 -11.92 20.96 -23.57
C ALA A 309 -11.84 21.52 -22.14
N ASN A 310 -11.32 20.74 -21.18
CA ASN A 310 -11.10 21.23 -19.82
C ASN A 310 -10.06 22.35 -19.76
N LEU A 311 -8.96 22.23 -20.52
CA LEU A 311 -7.96 23.29 -20.63
C LEU A 311 -8.55 24.60 -21.20
N VAL A 312 -9.47 24.53 -22.17
CA VAL A 312 -10.18 25.71 -22.69
C VAL A 312 -11.03 26.39 -21.61
N GLU A 313 -11.65 25.63 -20.71
CA GLU A 313 -12.38 26.20 -19.57
C GLU A 313 -11.45 26.85 -18.54
N LEU A 314 -10.29 26.22 -18.25
CA LEU A 314 -9.27 26.78 -17.36
C LEU A 314 -8.71 28.11 -17.87
N GLU A 315 -8.53 28.26 -19.19
CA GLU A 315 -8.05 29.50 -19.81
C GLU A 315 -8.96 30.71 -19.52
N LYS A 316 -10.26 30.49 -19.33
CA LYS A 316 -11.22 31.55 -18.97
C LYS A 316 -10.96 32.14 -17.57
N PHE A 317 -10.15 31.47 -16.75
CA PHE A 317 -9.69 31.91 -15.44
C PHE A 317 -8.21 32.36 -15.45
N GLY A 318 -7.59 32.51 -16.62
CA GLY A 318 -6.20 32.97 -16.76
C GLY A 318 -5.14 31.87 -16.58
N ILE A 319 -5.56 30.61 -16.56
CA ILE A 319 -4.70 29.43 -16.45
C ILE A 319 -4.42 28.94 -17.86
N THR A 320 -3.31 29.39 -18.42
CA THR A 320 -2.85 29.01 -19.75
C THR A 320 -2.29 27.58 -19.75
N ARG A 321 -2.25 26.93 -20.92
CA ARG A 321 -1.75 25.56 -21.07
C ARG A 321 -0.35 25.33 -20.48
N ASP A 322 0.54 26.32 -20.56
CA ASP A 322 1.89 26.26 -19.98
C ASP A 322 1.91 26.32 -18.44
N LYS A 323 0.84 26.84 -17.81
CA LYS A 323 0.65 26.84 -16.36
C LYS A 323 -0.01 25.55 -15.85
N ALA A 324 -0.85 24.92 -16.66
CA ALA A 324 -1.52 23.65 -16.34
C ALA A 324 -0.62 22.45 -16.67
N THR A 325 0.39 22.20 -15.82
CA THR A 325 1.43 21.18 -16.07
C THR A 325 1.08 19.80 -15.50
N TRP A 326 0.19 19.74 -14.52
CA TRP A 326 -0.21 18.52 -13.83
C TRP A 326 -1.67 18.17 -14.08
N TYR A 327 -1.92 16.87 -14.26
CA TYR A 327 -3.22 16.27 -14.49
C TYR A 327 -3.54 15.27 -13.40
N LEU A 328 -4.75 15.36 -12.85
CA LEU A 328 -5.34 14.31 -11.99
C LEU A 328 -6.42 13.60 -12.82
N ALA A 329 -6.29 12.30 -13.03
CA ALA A 329 -7.31 11.56 -13.77
C ALA A 329 -8.60 11.42 -12.94
N PRO A 330 -9.81 11.50 -13.56
CA PRO A 330 -11.08 11.20 -12.92
C PRO A 330 -11.06 9.90 -12.13
N TYR A 331 -11.74 9.90 -11.00
CA TYR A 331 -11.83 8.77 -10.08
C TYR A 331 -10.47 8.22 -9.61
N GLU A 332 -9.39 9.00 -9.81
CA GLU A 332 -8.02 8.60 -9.51
C GLU A 332 -7.63 7.26 -10.19
N TRP A 333 -8.31 6.94 -11.32
CA TRP A 333 -8.29 5.64 -11.97
C TRP A 333 -7.73 5.73 -13.39
N TYR A 334 -6.50 5.21 -13.57
CA TYR A 334 -5.74 5.27 -14.81
C TYR A 334 -4.85 4.03 -14.99
N ASN A 335 -4.35 3.81 -16.20
CA ASN A 335 -3.29 2.83 -16.47
C ASN A 335 -2.12 3.49 -17.23
N LYS A 336 -1.13 2.68 -17.62
CA LYS A 336 0.05 3.17 -18.35
C LYS A 336 -0.28 3.94 -19.64
N LYS A 337 -1.33 3.54 -20.37
CA LYS A 337 -1.73 4.23 -21.61
C LYS A 337 -2.24 5.64 -21.33
N ILE A 338 -3.03 5.84 -20.27
CA ILE A 338 -3.50 7.16 -19.86
C ILE A 338 -2.33 8.06 -19.41
N VAL A 339 -1.35 7.50 -18.68
CA VAL A 339 -0.12 8.23 -18.32
C VAL A 339 0.62 8.67 -19.59
N ASP A 340 0.82 7.77 -20.56
CA ASP A 340 1.51 8.08 -21.82
C ASP A 340 0.77 9.12 -22.66
N TRP A 341 -0.56 9.05 -22.73
CA TRP A 341 -1.38 10.05 -23.43
C TRP A 341 -1.33 11.41 -22.74
N THR A 342 -1.32 11.44 -21.40
CA THR A 342 -1.14 12.67 -20.63
C THR A 342 0.20 13.34 -20.95
N VAL A 343 1.28 12.55 -21.02
CA VAL A 343 2.61 13.02 -21.44
C VAL A 343 2.59 13.51 -22.89
N GLY A 344 1.89 12.81 -23.79
CA GLY A 344 1.68 13.21 -25.18
C GLY A 344 0.96 14.57 -25.33
N GLU A 345 0.11 14.93 -24.37
CA GLU A 345 -0.54 16.25 -24.28
C GLU A 345 0.34 17.33 -23.60
N GLY A 346 1.58 16.99 -23.24
CA GLY A 346 2.54 17.90 -22.61
C GLY A 346 2.34 18.08 -21.11
N MET A 347 1.62 17.17 -20.46
CA MET A 347 1.29 17.22 -19.03
C MET A 347 1.91 16.04 -18.27
N LYS A 348 1.95 16.13 -16.95
CA LYS A 348 2.35 15.04 -16.05
C LYS A 348 1.14 14.53 -15.30
N LEU A 349 1.01 13.21 -15.16
CA LEU A 349 -0.05 12.62 -14.35
C LEU A 349 0.43 12.47 -12.90
N LEU A 350 -0.41 12.90 -11.95
CA LEU A 350 -0.23 12.62 -10.53
C LEU A 350 -1.45 11.91 -9.95
N ASN A 351 -1.27 11.33 -8.76
CA ASN A 351 -2.31 10.80 -7.92
C ASN A 351 -1.96 11.02 -6.44
N PHE A 352 -2.91 10.74 -5.54
CA PHE A 352 -2.66 10.77 -4.09
C PHE A 352 -1.65 9.69 -3.67
N THR A 353 -1.00 9.90 -2.52
CA THR A 353 -0.12 8.90 -1.91
C THR A 353 -0.95 7.75 -1.32
N PRO A 354 -0.77 6.50 -1.78
CA PRO A 354 -1.50 5.35 -1.26
C PRO A 354 -1.29 5.14 0.26
N GLY A 355 -2.25 4.50 0.91
CA GLY A 355 -2.15 4.08 2.32
C GLY A 355 -2.70 5.08 3.35
N ILE A 356 -2.83 6.37 3.01
CA ILE A 356 -3.27 7.42 3.95
C ILE A 356 -4.79 7.33 4.23
N GLY A 357 -5.59 7.04 3.21
CA GLY A 357 -7.04 6.79 3.33
C GLY A 357 -7.95 8.01 3.14
N THR A 358 -7.41 9.22 2.95
CA THR A 358 -8.22 10.46 2.79
C THR A 358 -9.11 10.47 1.56
N GLN A 359 -8.73 9.75 0.50
CA GLN A 359 -9.53 9.63 -0.73
C GLN A 359 -10.90 8.98 -0.51
N THR A 360 -11.15 8.38 0.66
CA THR A 360 -12.45 7.79 1.00
C THR A 360 -13.44 8.81 1.57
N ASP A 361 -13.06 10.07 1.71
CA ASP A 361 -13.91 11.09 2.31
C ASP A 361 -15.19 11.43 1.53
N TYR A 362 -15.26 11.10 0.23
CA TYR A 362 -16.48 11.23 -0.57
C TYR A 362 -17.52 10.13 -0.30
N THR A 363 -17.11 9.01 0.33
CA THR A 363 -17.98 7.83 0.50
C THR A 363 -19.14 8.10 1.46
N THR A 364 -20.28 7.45 1.23
CA THR A 364 -21.49 7.55 2.08
C THR A 364 -21.63 6.33 3.00
N PRO A 365 -22.36 6.44 4.13
CA PRO A 365 -22.44 5.38 5.15
C PRO A 365 -22.91 3.99 4.67
N ASP A 366 -23.62 3.92 3.55
CA ASP A 366 -24.10 2.68 2.93
C ASP A 366 -23.02 1.96 2.09
N MET A 367 -21.92 2.63 1.75
CA MET A 367 -20.84 2.06 0.96
C MET A 367 -19.92 1.19 1.83
N VAL A 368 -19.52 0.02 1.32
CA VAL A 368 -18.64 -0.94 2.04
C VAL A 368 -17.27 -0.32 2.41
N ASN A 369 -16.78 0.59 1.57
CA ASN A 369 -15.52 1.30 1.78
C ASN A 369 -15.68 2.59 2.59
N TYR A 370 -16.86 2.87 3.17
CA TYR A 370 -17.09 4.05 3.99
C TYR A 370 -16.12 4.14 5.15
N ARG A 371 -15.54 5.33 5.34
CA ARG A 371 -14.73 5.69 6.50
C ARG A 371 -15.22 7.03 7.03
N SER A 372 -15.55 7.07 8.31
CA SER A 372 -15.89 8.32 9.00
C SER A 372 -14.68 9.26 9.03
N SER A 373 -14.93 10.55 9.22
CA SER A 373 -13.90 11.58 9.34
C SER A 373 -12.89 11.27 10.46
N ASP A 374 -13.33 10.67 11.57
CA ASP A 374 -12.44 10.24 12.65
C ASP A 374 -11.55 9.07 12.21
N GLN A 375 -12.10 8.07 11.53
CA GLN A 375 -11.30 6.96 10.98
C GLN A 375 -10.30 7.43 9.93
N ILE A 376 -10.61 8.48 9.18
CA ILE A 376 -9.68 9.10 8.24
C ILE A 376 -8.55 9.81 9.01
N MET A 377 -8.86 10.58 10.05
CA MET A 377 -7.85 11.21 10.93
C MET A 377 -6.93 10.18 11.59
N GLU A 378 -7.49 9.07 12.07
CA GLU A 378 -6.73 7.93 12.59
C GLU A 378 -5.86 7.29 11.51
N GLY A 379 -6.37 7.19 10.27
CA GLY A 379 -5.63 6.72 9.10
C GLY A 379 -4.39 7.56 8.82
N ILE A 380 -4.53 8.88 8.80
CA ILE A 380 -3.41 9.82 8.64
C ILE A 380 -2.39 9.64 9.76
N SER A 381 -2.85 9.59 11.02
CA SER A 381 -1.97 9.46 12.19
C SER A 381 -1.23 8.12 12.20
N ARG A 382 -1.90 7.05 11.78
CA ARG A 382 -1.32 5.72 11.63
C ARG A 382 -0.29 5.70 10.51
N TYR A 383 -0.60 6.24 9.34
CA TYR A 383 0.35 6.34 8.23
C TYR A 383 1.61 7.12 8.66
N GLU A 384 1.43 8.29 9.28
CA GLU A 384 2.53 9.10 9.80
C GLU A 384 3.42 8.34 10.78
N ALA A 385 2.84 7.52 11.66
CA ALA A 385 3.59 6.79 12.67
C ALA A 385 4.37 5.57 12.13
N PHE A 386 3.92 4.97 11.02
CA PHE A 386 4.50 3.73 10.49
C PHE A 386 5.33 3.92 9.23
N ASP A 387 5.06 4.94 8.42
CA ASP A 387 5.87 5.24 7.24
C ASP A 387 7.25 5.75 7.65
N ALA A 388 8.32 5.23 7.03
CA ALA A 388 9.70 5.60 7.36
C ALA A 388 10.01 7.09 7.12
N HIS A 389 9.19 7.76 6.31
CA HIS A 389 9.29 9.19 6.02
C HIS A 389 8.10 9.98 6.58
N ALA A 390 7.31 9.36 7.46
CA ALA A 390 6.10 9.95 8.02
C ALA A 390 5.22 10.55 6.90
N LEU A 391 4.81 11.82 7.00
CA LEU A 391 4.05 12.49 5.94
C LEU A 391 4.92 13.30 4.95
N ASN A 392 6.24 13.11 4.94
CA ASN A 392 7.11 13.81 4.00
C ASN A 392 6.77 13.46 2.55
N GLY A 393 6.65 14.46 1.70
CA GLY A 393 6.36 14.31 0.28
C GLY A 393 4.93 13.87 -0.06
N VAL A 394 4.07 13.69 0.94
CA VAL A 394 2.71 13.17 0.76
C VAL A 394 1.86 14.07 -0.13
N ILE A 395 1.12 13.45 -1.05
CA ILE A 395 0.05 14.06 -1.84
C ILE A 395 -1.28 13.60 -1.22
N MET A 396 -1.98 14.52 -0.55
CA MET A 396 -3.19 14.22 0.23
C MET A 396 -4.43 14.75 -0.49
N LEU A 397 -5.27 13.84 -0.97
CA LEU A 397 -6.53 14.16 -1.64
C LEU A 397 -7.67 14.33 -0.64
N ILE A 398 -8.45 15.40 -0.80
CA ILE A 398 -9.67 15.70 -0.05
C ILE A 398 -10.74 16.21 -1.03
N HIS A 399 -11.98 15.75 -0.89
CA HIS A 399 -13.10 16.18 -1.74
C HIS A 399 -13.87 17.34 -1.09
N PRO A 400 -13.94 18.53 -1.72
CA PRO A 400 -14.68 19.70 -1.24
C PRO A 400 -16.21 19.55 -1.32
N GLY A 401 -16.69 18.60 -2.10
CA GLY A 401 -18.11 18.31 -2.27
C GLY A 401 -18.35 16.82 -2.12
N THR A 402 -19.41 16.45 -1.40
CA THR A 402 -19.80 15.06 -1.18
C THR A 402 -21.31 14.93 -1.29
N GLU A 403 -21.80 13.70 -1.46
CA GLU A 403 -23.23 13.39 -1.38
C GLU A 403 -23.83 13.89 -0.06
N PRO A 404 -25.10 14.35 -0.03
CA PRO A 404 -25.75 14.82 1.20
C PRO A 404 -25.79 13.77 2.31
N ALA A 405 -25.82 12.49 1.96
CA ALA A 405 -25.79 11.38 2.93
C ALA A 405 -24.45 11.29 3.69
N ARG A 406 -23.38 11.92 3.19
CA ARG A 406 -22.12 12.08 3.93
C ARG A 406 -22.23 13.32 4.82
N GLU A 407 -22.79 13.14 6.01
CA GLU A 407 -22.96 14.24 6.99
C GLU A 407 -21.64 14.63 7.67
N ASP A 408 -20.77 13.65 7.95
CA ASP A 408 -19.47 13.86 8.60
C ASP A 408 -18.38 14.21 7.56
N LYS A 409 -18.53 15.36 6.90
CA LYS A 409 -17.68 15.78 5.79
C LYS A 409 -16.24 16.07 6.25
N PHE A 410 -15.26 15.42 5.63
CA PHE A 410 -13.87 15.46 6.07
C PHE A 410 -13.23 16.85 5.97
N TYR A 411 -13.60 17.65 4.96
CA TYR A 411 -13.09 19.03 4.84
C TYR A 411 -13.42 19.91 6.07
N LEU A 412 -14.43 19.57 6.87
CA LEU A 412 -14.73 20.27 8.13
C LEU A 412 -13.65 20.03 9.19
N ARG A 413 -12.85 18.96 9.06
CA ARG A 413 -11.72 18.62 9.93
C ARG A 413 -10.41 19.29 9.49
N LEU A 414 -10.41 20.02 8.38
CA LEU A 414 -9.18 20.62 7.83
C LEU A 414 -8.46 21.52 8.84
N THR A 415 -9.17 22.35 9.60
CA THR A 415 -8.53 23.18 10.64
C THR A 415 -7.80 22.33 11.67
N TYR A 416 -8.45 21.29 12.21
CA TYR A 416 -7.85 20.38 13.19
C TYR A 416 -6.65 19.62 12.59
N LEU A 417 -6.78 19.16 11.35
CA LEU A 417 -5.69 18.49 10.64
C LEU A 417 -4.47 19.42 10.53
N LEU A 418 -4.66 20.65 10.07
CA LEU A 418 -3.57 21.61 9.88
C LEU A 418 -2.93 22.03 11.21
N ASP A 419 -3.70 22.20 12.29
CA ASP A 419 -3.16 22.42 13.64
C ASP A 419 -2.16 21.31 14.01
N GLN A 420 -2.51 20.04 13.79
CA GLN A 420 -1.63 18.91 14.10
C GLN A 420 -0.38 18.88 13.20
N LEU A 421 -0.55 19.11 11.89
CA LEU A 421 0.56 19.01 10.95
C LEU A 421 1.55 20.18 11.09
N VAL A 422 1.04 21.40 11.25
CA VAL A 422 1.87 22.59 11.44
C VAL A 422 2.59 22.55 12.78
N SER A 423 1.93 22.13 13.87
CA SER A 423 2.59 21.99 15.19
C SER A 423 3.68 20.93 15.19
N LYS A 424 3.53 19.88 14.37
CA LYS A 424 4.60 18.90 14.14
C LYS A 424 5.71 19.47 13.27
N GLY A 425 5.47 20.50 12.47
CA GLY A 425 6.46 21.20 11.65
C GLY A 425 6.51 20.76 10.18
N TYR A 426 5.41 20.22 9.65
CA TYR A 426 5.27 20.03 8.20
C TYR A 426 5.09 21.38 7.50
N THR A 427 5.69 21.50 6.32
CA THR A 427 5.45 22.61 5.41
C THR A 427 4.50 22.17 4.29
N PHE A 428 3.96 23.12 3.55
CA PHE A 428 3.00 22.83 2.50
C PHE A 428 3.42 23.47 1.18
N ARG A 429 3.16 22.74 0.09
CA ARG A 429 3.46 23.15 -1.27
C ARG A 429 2.28 22.86 -2.18
N ARG A 430 2.14 23.71 -3.20
CA ARG A 430 1.31 23.44 -4.36
C ARG A 430 2.18 22.92 -5.49
N PHE A 431 1.53 22.32 -6.48
CA PHE A 431 2.17 21.91 -7.73
C PHE A 431 2.51 23.09 -8.65
#